data_AF-A0A4J2EAJ1-F1
#
_entry.id   AF-A0A4J2EAJ1-F1
#
_cell.length_a   1.000
_cell.length_b   1.000
_cell.length_c   1.000
_cell.angle_alpha   90.00
_cell.angle_beta   90.00
_cell.angle_gamma   90.00
#
_symmetry.space_group_name_H-M   'P 1'
#
loop_
_entity.id
_entity.type
_entity.pdbx_description
1 polymer ?
#
loop_
_entity_poly.entity_id
_entity_poly.type
_entity_poly.pdbx_seq_one_letter_code
_entity_poly.pdbx_strand_id
1 'polypeptide(L)'
;MVVGWQYIPAPHKGVTIGPSPRQEIAFRPDWFYFGQDGVLQEFVGKQVLEAKTATNTNKHHGEEYDSPAEKRVYYFEDQRSYHTLKTGWVYDDGDWYYLQKDGGFDSRINRLTVGELARGWVKDYPLTYDEEKLKAAPWYYLDPATGIMQTGWQHLGNKWYYLRSSGAMATGWYQDGSTWYYLDAENGDMKTGWQNLGNKWYYLRSSGAMATGWYQEGSTWYYLNASNGDMKTGWFQVNGNWYYAYDSGALAVNTTVGGYYLNYNGEWVK
;
A
#
# COMPACT_ATOMS: atom_id res chain seq x y z
N MET A 1 -18.85 -37.95 1.80
CA MET A 1 -17.96 -37.54 0.69
C MET A 1 -18.18 -36.06 0.46
N VAL A 2 -17.12 -35.26 0.38
CA VAL A 2 -17.22 -33.80 0.18
C VAL A 2 -17.42 -33.46 -1.31
N VAL A 3 -18.06 -32.33 -1.62
CA VAL A 3 -18.28 -31.84 -3.00
C VAL A 3 -18.12 -30.32 -3.09
N GLY A 4 -17.80 -29.81 -4.28
CA GLY A 4 -17.65 -28.37 -4.53
C GLY A 4 -16.51 -27.72 -3.73
N TRP A 5 -16.70 -26.47 -3.33
CA TRP A 5 -15.73 -25.70 -2.55
C TRP A 5 -15.56 -26.23 -1.13
N GLN A 6 -14.34 -26.58 -0.74
CA GLN A 6 -14.00 -27.09 0.58
C GLN A 6 -12.86 -26.30 1.20
N TYR A 7 -13.04 -25.85 2.45
CA TYR A 7 -12.01 -25.18 3.24
C TYR A 7 -11.53 -26.13 4.34
N ILE A 8 -10.53 -26.94 4.00
CA ILE A 8 -10.09 -28.08 4.81
C ILE A 8 -8.55 -28.10 4.92
N PRO A 9 -7.97 -28.74 5.95
CA PRO A 9 -6.53 -28.90 6.06
C PRO A 9 -5.93 -29.69 4.89
N ALA A 10 -4.72 -29.32 4.45
CA ALA A 10 -4.02 -30.01 3.38
C ALA A 10 -3.80 -31.51 3.69
N PRO A 11 -3.82 -32.38 2.66
CA PRO A 11 -3.63 -33.83 2.82
C PRO A 11 -2.16 -34.17 3.13
N HIS A 12 -1.87 -34.48 4.39
CA HIS A 12 -0.58 -34.91 4.90
C HIS A 12 -0.66 -36.35 5.41
N LYS A 13 0.16 -37.24 4.81
CA LYS A 13 0.24 -38.65 5.18
C LYS A 13 0.67 -38.82 6.65
N GLY A 14 -0.14 -39.53 7.43
CA GLY A 14 0.07 -39.75 8.87
C GLY A 14 -0.50 -38.65 9.77
N VAL A 15 -1.16 -37.64 9.21
CA VAL A 15 -1.77 -36.54 9.98
C VAL A 15 -3.24 -36.35 9.59
N THR A 16 -3.52 -36.02 8.33
CA THR A 16 -4.89 -35.80 7.83
C THR A 16 -5.35 -36.91 6.89
N ILE A 17 -4.42 -37.69 6.32
CA ILE A 17 -4.71 -38.87 5.48
C ILE A 17 -3.83 -40.08 5.88
N GLY A 18 -4.34 -41.31 5.76
CA GLY A 18 -3.61 -42.56 6.09
C GLY A 18 -4.09 -43.27 7.37
N PRO A 19 -3.48 -44.42 7.73
CA PRO A 19 -4.05 -45.38 8.68
C PRO A 19 -4.01 -44.95 10.16
N SER A 20 -3.30 -43.87 10.51
CA SER A 20 -3.24 -43.35 11.89
C SER A 20 -3.04 -41.83 11.87
N PRO A 21 -4.11 -41.05 11.66
CA PRO A 21 -4.04 -39.59 11.65
C PRO A 21 -3.69 -39.04 13.04
N ARG A 22 -2.58 -38.32 13.18
CA ARG A 22 -2.25 -37.57 14.40
C ARG A 22 -3.01 -36.25 14.42
N GLN A 23 -3.96 -36.09 15.36
CA GLN A 23 -4.78 -34.87 15.50
C GLN A 23 -4.07 -33.71 16.24
N GLU A 24 -2.84 -33.92 16.74
CA GLU A 24 -2.13 -32.95 17.58
C GLU A 24 -1.44 -31.81 16.78
N ILE A 25 -1.43 -31.87 15.45
CA ILE A 25 -0.82 -30.85 14.58
C ILE A 25 -1.93 -30.17 13.76
N ALA A 26 -2.24 -28.91 14.09
CA ALA A 26 -3.17 -28.10 13.32
C ALA A 26 -2.48 -27.59 12.05
N PHE A 27 -2.85 -28.13 10.89
CA PHE A 27 -2.48 -27.59 9.60
C PHE A 27 -3.44 -26.47 9.22
N ARG A 28 -2.90 -25.41 8.61
CA ARG A 28 -3.70 -24.30 8.13
C ARG A 28 -4.64 -24.82 7.02
N PRO A 29 -5.96 -24.56 7.10
CA PRO A 29 -6.88 -24.94 6.04
C PRO A 29 -6.66 -24.11 4.78
N ASP A 30 -6.85 -24.76 3.64
CA ASP A 30 -6.78 -24.15 2.31
C ASP A 30 -8.08 -24.45 1.54
N TRP A 31 -8.31 -23.69 0.47
CA TRP A 31 -9.44 -23.91 -0.42
C TRP A 31 -9.11 -24.95 -1.49
N PHE A 32 -9.96 -25.96 -1.57
CA PHE A 32 -9.95 -27.03 -2.57
C PHE A 32 -11.27 -27.02 -3.33
N TYR A 33 -11.26 -27.62 -4.52
CA TYR A 33 -12.46 -27.77 -5.33
C TYR A 33 -12.67 -29.24 -5.70
N PHE A 34 -13.84 -29.79 -5.39
CA PHE A 34 -14.22 -31.17 -5.67
C PHE A 34 -15.35 -31.21 -6.69
N GLY A 35 -15.31 -32.20 -7.59
CA GLY A 35 -16.43 -32.51 -8.47
C GLY A 35 -17.66 -32.95 -7.67
N GLN A 36 -18.81 -33.00 -8.35
CA GLN A 36 -20.06 -33.51 -7.74
C GLN A 36 -19.98 -35.01 -7.43
N ASP A 37 -19.06 -35.71 -8.10
CA ASP A 37 -18.67 -37.10 -7.83
C ASP A 37 -17.71 -37.24 -6.64
N GLY A 38 -17.33 -36.13 -6.00
CA GLY A 38 -16.41 -36.08 -4.87
C GLY A 38 -14.94 -36.25 -5.22
N VAL A 39 -14.57 -36.20 -6.49
CA VAL A 39 -13.18 -36.26 -6.94
C VAL A 39 -12.54 -34.88 -6.83
N LEU A 40 -11.37 -34.80 -6.18
CA LEU A 40 -10.58 -33.57 -6.11
C LEU A 40 -10.23 -33.12 -7.54
N GLN A 41 -10.52 -31.87 -7.87
CA GLN A 41 -10.12 -31.30 -9.15
C GLN A 41 -8.67 -30.84 -9.07
N GLU A 42 -7.81 -31.43 -9.90
CA GLU A 42 -6.37 -31.15 -9.97
C GLU A 42 -6.07 -29.88 -10.79
N PHE A 43 -6.78 -28.80 -10.50
CA PHE A 43 -6.63 -27.54 -11.23
C PHE A 43 -5.26 -26.90 -11.01
N VAL A 44 -4.74 -26.27 -12.07
CA VAL A 44 -3.56 -25.41 -12.04
C VAL A 44 -3.83 -24.19 -12.91
N GLY A 45 -3.43 -23.01 -12.44
CA GLY A 45 -3.66 -21.75 -13.13
C GLY A 45 -5.11 -21.27 -13.05
N LYS A 46 -5.50 -20.46 -14.04
CA LYS A 46 -6.77 -19.72 -14.06
C LYS A 46 -7.96 -20.64 -14.37
N GLN A 47 -8.98 -20.60 -13.54
CA GLN A 47 -10.25 -21.33 -13.69
C GLN A 47 -11.44 -20.38 -13.50
N VAL A 48 -12.57 -20.72 -14.11
CA VAL A 48 -13.84 -19.99 -13.94
C VAL A 48 -14.86 -20.91 -13.31
N LEU A 49 -15.15 -20.68 -12.03
CA LEU A 49 -16.02 -21.52 -11.20
C LEU A 49 -17.11 -20.68 -10.55
N GLU A 50 -18.14 -21.32 -10.00
CA GLU A 50 -19.16 -20.66 -9.19
C GLU A 50 -18.54 -19.92 -8.01
N ALA A 51 -19.09 -18.76 -7.67
CA ALA A 51 -18.62 -17.94 -6.57
C ALA A 51 -18.73 -18.70 -5.23
N LYS A 52 -17.75 -18.52 -4.35
CA LYS A 52 -17.82 -19.04 -2.97
C LYS A 52 -18.84 -18.24 -2.16
N THR A 53 -19.76 -18.93 -1.51
CA THR A 53 -20.80 -18.35 -0.64
C THR A 53 -20.92 -19.15 0.67
N ALA A 54 -21.60 -18.57 1.66
CA ALA A 54 -21.90 -19.28 2.90
C ALA A 54 -22.79 -20.53 2.69
N THR A 55 -23.50 -20.62 1.56
CA THR A 55 -24.49 -21.67 1.30
C THR A 55 -24.00 -22.78 0.37
N ASN A 56 -22.92 -22.59 -0.40
CA ASN A 56 -22.38 -23.59 -1.33
C ASN A 56 -20.97 -24.11 -0.98
N THR A 57 -20.49 -23.80 0.23
CA THR A 57 -19.16 -24.23 0.71
C THR A 57 -19.29 -25.29 1.78
N ASN A 58 -18.28 -26.17 1.87
CA ASN A 58 -18.18 -27.27 2.85
C ASN A 58 -19.36 -28.25 2.82
N LYS A 59 -19.82 -28.60 1.61
CA LYS A 59 -20.96 -29.49 1.38
C LYS A 59 -20.55 -30.95 1.22
N HIS A 60 -21.51 -31.84 1.50
CA HIS A 60 -21.36 -33.27 1.27
C HIS A 60 -22.31 -33.76 0.18
N HIS A 61 -21.89 -34.82 -0.52
CA HIS A 61 -22.71 -35.49 -1.51
C HIS A 61 -24.08 -35.89 -0.92
N GLY A 62 -25.16 -35.45 -1.58
CA GLY A 62 -26.55 -35.68 -1.16
C GLY A 62 -27.15 -34.55 -0.31
N GLU A 63 -26.35 -33.56 0.11
CA GLU A 63 -26.89 -32.33 0.67
C GLU A 63 -27.45 -31.44 -0.44
N GLU A 64 -28.66 -30.93 -0.26
CA GLU A 64 -29.19 -29.87 -1.12
C GLU A 64 -28.55 -28.54 -0.77
N TYR A 65 -28.09 -27.82 -1.80
CA TYR A 65 -27.57 -26.47 -1.65
C TYR A 65 -27.71 -25.68 -2.95
N ASP A 66 -27.90 -24.38 -2.81
CA ASP A 66 -27.95 -23.47 -3.94
C ASP A 66 -26.53 -23.21 -4.47
N SER A 67 -26.29 -23.57 -5.74
CA SER A 67 -25.09 -23.13 -6.44
C SER A 67 -25.38 -21.77 -7.09
N PRO A 68 -24.60 -20.72 -6.78
CA PRO A 68 -24.83 -19.41 -7.36
C PRO A 68 -24.60 -19.43 -8.87
N ALA A 69 -25.45 -18.71 -9.60
CA ALA A 69 -25.27 -18.50 -11.04
C ALA A 69 -24.03 -17.63 -11.36
N GLU A 70 -23.59 -16.82 -10.39
CA GLU A 70 -22.40 -15.99 -10.51
C GLU A 70 -21.15 -16.88 -10.59
N LYS A 71 -20.35 -16.66 -11.64
CA LYS A 71 -19.03 -17.27 -11.80
C LYS A 71 -17.92 -16.25 -11.61
N ARG A 72 -16.82 -16.68 -11.01
CA ARG A 72 -15.63 -15.86 -10.76
C ARG A 72 -14.37 -16.55 -11.23
N VAL A 73 -13.34 -15.74 -11.42
CA VAL A 73 -11.99 -16.20 -11.77
C VAL A 73 -11.26 -16.60 -10.49
N TYR A 74 -10.69 -17.79 -10.50
CA TYR A 74 -9.88 -18.37 -9.44
C TYR A 74 -8.55 -18.85 -10.00
N TYR A 75 -7.48 -18.73 -9.23
CA TYR A 75 -6.17 -19.23 -9.62
C TYR A 75 -5.80 -20.39 -8.69
N PHE A 76 -5.35 -21.49 -9.25
CA PHE A 76 -4.91 -22.66 -8.51
C PHE A 76 -3.41 -22.89 -8.66
N GLU A 77 -2.79 -23.47 -7.66
CA GLU A 77 -1.39 -23.88 -7.66
C GLU A 77 -1.22 -25.33 -7.20
N ASP A 78 -0.21 -26.00 -7.76
CA ASP A 78 0.22 -27.33 -7.29
C ASP A 78 1.21 -27.15 -6.14
N GLN A 79 0.88 -27.72 -4.97
CA GLN A 79 1.71 -27.74 -3.78
C GLN A 79 2.31 -29.13 -3.51
N ARG A 80 2.90 -29.74 -4.54
CA ARG A 80 3.56 -31.05 -4.48
C ARG A 80 2.56 -32.17 -4.16
N SER A 81 1.57 -32.34 -5.04
CA SER A 81 0.53 -33.40 -5.05
C SER A 81 -0.80 -33.04 -4.38
N TYR A 82 -1.07 -31.76 -4.15
CA TYR A 82 -2.41 -31.28 -3.84
C TYR A 82 -2.62 -29.88 -4.41
N HIS A 83 -3.84 -29.64 -4.91
CA HIS A 83 -4.18 -28.49 -5.74
C HIS A 83 -5.05 -27.53 -4.95
N THR A 84 -4.50 -26.37 -4.61
CA THR A 84 -5.15 -25.38 -3.75
C THR A 84 -5.37 -24.07 -4.46
N LEU A 85 -6.33 -23.32 -3.96
CA LEU A 85 -6.55 -21.95 -4.38
C LEU A 85 -5.33 -21.10 -4.00
N LYS A 86 -4.75 -20.44 -5.00
CA LYS A 86 -3.62 -19.52 -4.85
C LYS A 86 -4.05 -18.27 -4.09
N THR A 87 -3.13 -17.74 -3.28
CA THR A 87 -3.26 -16.43 -2.62
C THR A 87 -2.02 -15.56 -2.86
N GLY A 88 -2.12 -14.26 -2.59
CA GLY A 88 -1.07 -13.28 -2.85
C GLY A 88 -0.97 -12.86 -4.31
N TRP A 89 0.21 -12.42 -4.72
CA TRP A 89 0.44 -11.88 -6.06
C TRP A 89 0.38 -12.95 -7.14
N VAL A 90 -0.31 -12.62 -8.24
CA VAL A 90 -0.29 -13.38 -9.49
C VAL A 90 -0.08 -12.42 -10.65
N TYR A 91 0.77 -12.82 -11.60
CA TYR A 91 0.96 -12.11 -12.85
C TYR A 91 0.23 -12.89 -13.95
N ASP A 92 -0.72 -12.25 -14.62
CA ASP A 92 -1.55 -12.84 -15.66
C ASP A 92 -1.79 -11.79 -16.75
N ASP A 93 -1.66 -12.21 -18.01
CA ASP A 93 -1.97 -11.37 -19.19
C ASP A 93 -1.31 -9.97 -19.21
N GLY A 94 -0.08 -9.84 -18.69
CA GLY A 94 0.65 -8.58 -18.68
C GLY A 94 0.48 -7.73 -17.41
N ASP A 95 -0.43 -8.13 -16.52
CA ASP A 95 -0.82 -7.35 -15.35
C ASP A 95 -0.63 -8.12 -14.04
N TRP A 96 -0.41 -7.36 -12.96
CA TRP A 96 -0.38 -7.89 -11.60
C TRP A 96 -1.75 -7.82 -10.95
N TYR A 97 -2.16 -8.92 -10.33
CA TYR A 97 -3.36 -9.02 -9.52
C TYR A 97 -3.00 -9.50 -8.12
N TYR A 98 -3.82 -9.13 -7.14
CA TYR A 98 -3.68 -9.61 -5.78
C TYR A 98 -4.85 -10.51 -5.41
N LEU A 99 -4.54 -11.75 -5.05
CA LEU A 99 -5.49 -12.73 -4.54
C LEU A 99 -5.49 -12.62 -3.02
N GLN A 100 -6.64 -12.33 -2.43
CA GLN A 100 -6.74 -12.05 -1.00
C GLN A 100 -6.14 -13.20 -0.18
N LYS A 101 -5.13 -12.89 0.63
CA LYS A 101 -4.55 -13.85 1.57
C LYS A 101 -5.50 -14.15 2.71
N ASP A 102 -5.42 -15.37 3.21
CA ASP A 102 -5.97 -15.70 4.52
C ASP A 102 -5.24 -14.86 5.59
N GLY A 103 -6.03 -14.14 6.40
CA GLY A 103 -5.56 -13.35 7.55
C GLY A 103 -4.98 -14.19 8.69
N GLY A 104 -5.06 -15.52 8.57
CA GLY A 104 -4.60 -16.43 9.61
C GLY A 104 -5.62 -16.46 10.73
N PHE A 105 -5.17 -16.24 11.96
CA PHE A 105 -6.06 -16.21 13.12
C PHE A 105 -6.83 -14.88 13.26
N ASP A 106 -6.65 -13.93 12.35
CA ASP A 106 -7.43 -12.69 12.34
C ASP A 106 -8.88 -12.98 11.91
N SER A 107 -9.75 -13.14 12.91
CA SER A 107 -11.17 -13.44 12.78
C SER A 107 -11.97 -12.41 11.97
N ARG A 108 -11.36 -11.27 11.62
CA ARG A 108 -11.97 -10.23 10.78
C ARG A 108 -11.93 -10.58 9.30
N ILE A 109 -11.04 -11.48 8.85
CA ILE A 109 -11.01 -11.90 7.44
C ILE A 109 -12.06 -12.99 7.21
N ASN A 110 -13.04 -12.66 6.37
CA ASN A 110 -14.02 -13.62 5.90
C ASN A 110 -13.31 -14.66 5.02
N ARG A 111 -13.20 -15.91 5.48
CA ARG A 111 -12.59 -17.01 4.71
C ARG A 111 -13.11 -17.17 3.28
N LEU A 112 -14.35 -16.74 3.00
CA LEU A 112 -14.93 -16.77 1.66
C LEU A 112 -14.21 -15.82 0.68
N THR A 113 -13.55 -14.77 1.18
CA THR A 113 -12.80 -13.84 0.33
C THR A 113 -11.41 -14.35 -0.02
N VAL A 114 -10.92 -15.41 0.66
CA VAL A 114 -9.58 -15.95 0.39
C VAL A 114 -9.49 -16.44 -1.06
N GLY A 115 -8.41 -16.03 -1.73
CA GLY A 115 -8.14 -16.30 -3.14
C GLY A 115 -9.06 -15.57 -4.13
N GLU A 116 -9.97 -14.70 -3.67
CA GLU A 116 -10.69 -13.78 -4.55
C GLU A 116 -9.77 -12.64 -5.00
N LEU A 117 -10.03 -12.06 -6.17
CA LEU A 117 -9.37 -10.84 -6.64
C LEU A 117 -9.68 -9.65 -5.71
N ALA A 118 -8.63 -9.08 -5.12
CA ALA A 118 -8.72 -7.85 -4.34
C ALA A 118 -8.94 -6.63 -5.24
N ARG A 119 -9.60 -5.61 -4.68
CA ARG A 119 -9.97 -4.36 -5.35
C ARG A 119 -9.79 -3.20 -4.40
N GLY A 120 -9.40 -2.04 -4.94
CA GLY A 120 -9.09 -0.85 -4.15
C GLY A 120 -7.82 -1.03 -3.32
N TRP A 121 -7.80 -0.40 -2.14
CA TRP A 121 -6.65 -0.46 -1.25
C TRP A 121 -6.49 -1.84 -0.61
N VAL A 122 -5.30 -2.42 -0.75
CA VAL A 122 -4.92 -3.68 -0.10
C VAL A 122 -3.58 -3.53 0.59
N LYS A 123 -3.48 -4.08 1.81
CA LYS A 123 -2.23 -4.16 2.56
C LYS A 123 -1.70 -5.58 2.46
N ASP A 124 -0.48 -5.73 1.94
CA ASP A 124 0.12 -7.06 1.76
C ASP A 124 0.90 -7.47 3.01
N TYR A 125 0.25 -8.23 3.88
CA TYR A 125 0.88 -8.68 5.12
C TYR A 125 1.88 -9.83 4.86
N PRO A 126 3.11 -9.75 5.41
CA PRO A 126 4.03 -10.87 5.43
C PRO A 126 3.53 -11.96 6.38
N LEU A 127 3.79 -13.22 6.06
CA LEU A 127 3.51 -14.37 6.92
C LEU A 127 4.58 -14.48 8.02
N THR A 128 4.52 -13.59 9.01
CA THR A 128 5.48 -13.51 10.11
C THR A 128 4.82 -12.99 11.38
N TYR A 129 5.38 -13.34 12.54
CA TYR A 129 4.98 -12.79 13.85
C TYR A 129 5.77 -11.54 14.24
N ASP A 130 6.69 -11.10 13.37
CA ASP A 130 7.48 -9.90 13.57
C ASP A 130 6.59 -8.65 13.45
N GLU A 131 6.33 -8.00 14.58
CA GLU A 131 5.47 -6.82 14.65
C GLU A 131 5.96 -5.65 13.81
N GLU A 132 7.28 -5.48 13.66
CA GLU A 132 7.86 -4.41 12.87
C GLU A 132 7.58 -4.64 11.38
N LYS A 133 7.72 -5.90 10.92
CA LYS A 133 7.37 -6.28 9.55
C LYS A 133 5.87 -6.18 9.27
N LEU A 134 5.02 -6.47 10.25
CA LEU A 134 3.57 -6.31 10.11
C LEU A 134 3.17 -4.84 10.02
N LYS A 135 3.80 -3.96 10.81
CA LYS A 135 3.59 -2.50 10.73
C LYS A 135 4.06 -1.95 9.39
N ALA A 136 5.23 -2.38 8.94
CA ALA A 136 5.86 -2.00 7.67
C ALA A 136 5.24 -2.65 6.42
N ALA A 137 4.17 -3.44 6.56
CA ALA A 137 3.51 -4.08 5.43
C ALA A 137 3.08 -3.03 4.37
N PRO A 138 3.44 -3.20 3.09
CA PRO A 138 3.17 -2.21 2.06
C PRO A 138 1.70 -2.17 1.67
N TRP A 139 1.24 -0.97 1.32
CA TRP A 139 -0.06 -0.73 0.69
C TRP A 139 0.07 -0.77 -0.83
N TYR A 140 -0.96 -1.27 -1.50
CA TYR A 140 -1.13 -1.27 -2.95
C TYR A 140 -2.54 -0.81 -3.28
N TYR A 141 -2.74 -0.36 -4.51
CA TYR A 141 -4.06 -0.03 -5.03
C TYR A 141 -4.35 -0.84 -6.28
N LEU A 142 -5.49 -1.54 -6.25
CA LEU A 142 -5.97 -2.42 -7.31
C LEU A 142 -7.16 -1.72 -7.95
N ASP A 143 -7.20 -1.64 -9.27
CA ASP A 143 -8.31 -1.01 -9.99
C ASP A 143 -9.66 -1.60 -9.53
N PRO A 144 -10.65 -0.80 -9.12
CA PRO A 144 -11.91 -1.33 -8.61
C PRO A 144 -12.73 -2.13 -9.63
N ALA A 145 -12.56 -1.90 -10.93
CA ALA A 145 -13.29 -2.61 -11.98
C ALA A 145 -12.57 -3.90 -12.38
N THR A 146 -11.27 -3.85 -12.62
CA THR A 146 -10.49 -4.95 -13.21
C THR A 146 -9.67 -5.74 -12.20
N GLY A 147 -9.32 -5.14 -11.05
CA GLY A 147 -8.39 -5.72 -10.08
C GLY A 147 -6.92 -5.63 -10.50
N ILE A 148 -6.59 -4.87 -11.54
CA ILE A 148 -5.21 -4.65 -11.99
C ILE A 148 -4.48 -3.72 -11.01
N MET A 149 -3.28 -4.11 -10.58
CA MET A 149 -2.43 -3.30 -9.72
C MET A 149 -2.01 -2.00 -10.41
N GLN A 150 -2.25 -0.87 -9.74
CA GLN A 150 -1.90 0.45 -10.24
C GLN A 150 -0.46 0.83 -9.86
N THR A 151 0.15 1.68 -10.69
CA THR A 151 1.48 2.27 -10.45
C THR A 151 1.46 3.77 -10.80
N GLY A 152 2.52 4.50 -10.42
CA GLY A 152 2.66 5.93 -10.67
C GLY A 152 1.78 6.82 -9.79
N TRP A 153 1.60 8.07 -10.22
CA TRP A 153 0.73 9.03 -9.55
C TRP A 153 -0.74 8.69 -9.75
N GLN A 154 -1.48 8.60 -8.63
CA GLN A 154 -2.90 8.24 -8.61
C GLN A 154 -3.69 9.28 -7.82
N HIS A 155 -4.77 9.80 -8.42
CA HIS A 155 -5.69 10.72 -7.74
C HIS A 155 -6.92 9.95 -7.26
N LEU A 156 -6.94 9.64 -5.96
CA LEU A 156 -7.91 8.74 -5.34
C LEU A 156 -8.59 9.46 -4.17
N GLY A 157 -9.92 9.54 -4.18
CA GLY A 157 -10.67 10.14 -3.07
C GLY A 157 -10.27 11.58 -2.75
N ASN A 158 -10.03 12.41 -3.78
CA ASN A 158 -9.56 13.80 -3.68
C ASN A 158 -8.15 13.97 -3.08
N LYS A 159 -7.33 12.92 -3.11
CA LYS A 159 -5.94 12.95 -2.64
C LYS A 159 -5.03 12.33 -3.69
N TRP A 160 -3.79 12.81 -3.73
CA TRP A 160 -2.75 12.24 -4.59
C TRP A 160 -1.92 11.23 -3.82
N TYR A 161 -1.61 10.11 -4.46
CA TYR A 161 -0.74 9.05 -3.96
C TYR A 161 0.29 8.74 -5.04
N TYR A 162 1.49 8.32 -4.62
CA TYR A 162 2.47 7.77 -5.53
C TYR A 162 2.67 6.29 -5.25
N LEU A 163 2.33 5.45 -6.23
CA LEU A 163 2.58 4.03 -6.22
C LEU A 163 3.89 3.78 -6.99
N ARG A 164 4.88 3.16 -6.35
CA ARG A 164 6.17 2.87 -6.98
C ARG A 164 5.97 1.95 -8.20
N SER A 165 7.02 1.74 -8.98
CA SER A 165 6.98 0.77 -10.09
C SER A 165 6.65 -0.66 -9.65
N SER A 166 6.94 -1.00 -8.39
CA SER A 166 6.51 -2.26 -7.77
C SER A 166 5.04 -2.27 -7.33
N GLY A 167 4.30 -1.18 -7.50
CA GLY A 167 2.94 -0.95 -7.00
C GLY A 167 2.86 -0.51 -5.53
N ALA A 168 3.95 -0.66 -4.77
CA ALA A 168 3.95 -0.29 -3.36
C ALA A 168 3.79 1.23 -3.18
N MET A 169 2.83 1.64 -2.36
CA MET A 169 2.58 3.03 -2.02
C MET A 169 3.80 3.63 -1.32
N ALA A 170 4.27 4.77 -1.82
CA ALA A 170 5.33 5.52 -1.19
C ALA A 170 4.81 6.36 -0.02
N THR A 171 5.65 6.52 1.00
CA THR A 171 5.45 7.40 2.14
C THR A 171 6.73 8.21 2.37
N GLY A 172 6.61 9.34 3.07
CA GLY A 172 7.72 10.25 3.31
C GLY A 172 8.20 10.99 2.07
N TRP A 173 9.46 11.40 2.07
CA TRP A 173 10.07 12.11 0.96
C TRP A 173 10.24 11.21 -0.27
N TYR A 174 9.77 11.68 -1.41
CA TYR A 174 9.88 11.01 -2.70
C TYR A 174 10.44 12.00 -3.74
N GLN A 175 11.44 11.54 -4.51
CA GLN A 175 12.06 12.33 -5.56
C GLN A 175 11.65 11.76 -6.93
N ASP A 176 11.04 12.60 -7.75
CA ASP A 176 10.71 12.32 -9.15
C ASP A 176 11.51 13.26 -10.06
N GLY A 177 12.48 12.71 -10.78
CA GLY A 177 13.50 13.48 -11.47
C GLY A 177 14.27 14.40 -10.50
N SER A 178 14.19 15.71 -10.72
CA SER A 178 14.79 16.73 -9.83
C SER A 178 13.83 17.28 -8.78
N THR A 179 12.56 16.86 -8.79
CA THR A 179 11.51 17.44 -7.94
C THR A 179 11.26 16.56 -6.73
N TRP A 180 11.22 17.17 -5.54
CA TRP A 180 10.87 16.48 -4.31
C TRP A 180 9.38 16.67 -3.98
N TYR A 181 8.78 15.62 -3.48
CA TYR A 181 7.42 15.57 -2.95
C TYR A 181 7.46 14.96 -1.56
N TYR A 182 6.47 15.29 -0.73
CA TYR A 182 6.28 14.62 0.55
C TYR A 182 4.92 13.94 0.59
N LEU A 183 4.94 12.63 0.84
CA LEU A 183 3.78 11.78 1.02
C LEU A 183 3.63 11.52 2.52
N ASP A 184 2.40 11.57 3.03
CA ASP A 184 2.10 11.34 4.44
C ASP A 184 2.76 10.05 4.94
N ALA A 185 3.44 10.12 6.09
CA ALA A 185 4.23 8.99 6.59
C ALA A 185 3.38 7.76 6.91
N GLU A 186 2.11 7.95 7.29
CA GLU A 186 1.20 6.88 7.69
C GLU A 186 0.22 6.51 6.59
N ASN A 187 -0.35 7.53 5.92
CA ASN A 187 -1.45 7.37 4.99
C ASN A 187 -1.04 7.48 3.53
N GLY A 188 0.18 7.95 3.22
CA GLY A 188 0.70 8.09 1.86
C GLY A 188 0.14 9.23 1.01
N ASP A 189 -0.78 10.05 1.52
CA ASP A 189 -1.32 11.18 0.75
C ASP A 189 -0.32 12.32 0.59
N MET A 190 -0.21 12.85 -0.62
CA MET A 190 0.70 13.94 -0.96
C MET A 190 0.33 15.22 -0.23
N LYS A 191 1.31 15.83 0.43
CA LYS A 191 1.16 17.09 1.15
C LYS A 191 1.42 18.29 0.25
N THR A 192 0.80 19.42 0.61
CA THR A 192 0.99 20.73 0.00
C THR A 192 1.07 21.80 1.09
N GLY A 193 1.50 23.01 0.74
CA GLY A 193 1.68 24.13 1.66
C GLY A 193 2.89 23.96 2.60
N TRP A 194 2.89 24.73 3.69
CA TRP A 194 3.91 24.67 4.73
C TRP A 194 3.83 23.36 5.53
N GLN A 195 4.96 22.65 5.63
CA GLN A 195 5.08 21.39 6.34
C GLN A 195 6.25 21.45 7.33
N ASN A 196 5.99 21.11 8.60
CA ASN A 196 7.04 20.95 9.61
C ASN A 196 7.41 19.47 9.73
N LEU A 197 8.57 19.10 9.18
CA LEU A 197 9.03 17.73 9.04
C LEU A 197 10.39 17.59 9.72
N GLY A 198 10.44 16.87 10.84
CA GLY A 198 11.69 16.65 11.58
C GLY A 198 12.30 17.96 12.12
N ASN A 199 11.46 18.85 12.68
CA ASN A 199 11.84 20.17 13.20
C ASN A 199 12.39 21.14 12.14
N LYS A 200 12.04 20.94 10.87
CA LYS A 200 12.39 21.84 9.77
C LYS A 200 11.13 22.18 8.97
N TRP A 201 11.02 23.43 8.55
CA TRP A 201 9.94 23.89 7.68
C TRP A 201 10.31 23.74 6.21
N TYR A 202 9.37 23.24 5.44
CA TYR A 202 9.43 23.13 3.98
C TYR A 202 8.16 23.73 3.40
N TYR A 203 8.25 24.30 2.21
CA TYR A 203 7.07 24.71 1.46
C TYR A 203 6.89 23.80 0.25
N LEU A 204 5.75 23.13 0.18
CA LEU A 204 5.32 22.32 -0.95
C LEU A 204 4.30 23.12 -1.75
N ARG A 205 4.54 23.32 -3.05
CA ARG A 205 3.60 24.03 -3.94
C ARG A 205 2.27 23.29 -4.01
N SER A 206 1.25 23.91 -4.62
CA SER A 206 -0.05 23.28 -4.85
C SER A 206 0.03 21.98 -5.66
N SER A 207 1.06 21.83 -6.50
CA SER A 207 1.37 20.58 -7.22
C SER A 207 2.03 19.51 -6.34
N GLY A 208 2.35 19.81 -5.08
CA GLY A 208 3.15 18.97 -4.18
C GLY A 208 4.67 19.14 -4.33
N ALA A 209 5.12 19.82 -5.38
CA ALA A 209 6.55 20.05 -5.62
C ALA A 209 7.16 20.94 -4.54
N MET A 210 8.24 20.46 -3.90
CA MET A 210 9.01 21.21 -2.91
C MET A 210 9.64 22.45 -3.55
N ALA A 211 9.43 23.61 -2.94
CA ALA A 211 10.06 24.85 -3.35
C ALA A 211 11.48 24.96 -2.76
N THR A 212 12.36 25.61 -3.51
CA THR A 212 13.72 25.99 -3.11
C THR A 212 13.97 27.44 -3.54
N GLY A 213 14.95 28.09 -2.91
CA GLY A 213 15.28 29.49 -3.12
C GLY A 213 14.28 30.45 -2.48
N TRP A 214 14.17 31.65 -3.04
CA TRP A 214 13.26 32.68 -2.56
C TRP A 214 11.79 32.32 -2.85
N TYR A 215 10.96 32.38 -1.82
CA TYR A 215 9.52 32.20 -1.90
C TYR A 215 8.82 33.40 -1.26
N GLN A 216 7.78 33.91 -1.92
CA GLN A 216 7.00 35.04 -1.44
C GLN A 216 5.55 34.60 -1.18
N GLU A 217 5.06 34.89 0.02
CA GLU A 217 3.67 34.66 0.42
C GLU A 217 3.06 35.99 0.87
N GLY A 218 2.15 36.53 0.05
CA GLY A 218 1.65 37.90 0.22
C GLY A 218 2.80 38.91 0.14
N SER A 219 3.02 39.68 1.20
CA SER A 219 4.13 40.63 1.30
C SER A 219 5.40 40.05 1.95
N THR A 220 5.35 38.82 2.47
CA THR A 220 6.43 38.23 3.25
C THR A 220 7.31 37.36 2.38
N TRP A 221 8.62 37.55 2.48
CA TRP A 221 9.62 36.70 1.83
C TRP A 221 10.17 35.64 2.79
N TYR A 222 10.46 34.48 2.23
CA TYR A 222 11.09 33.33 2.88
C TYR A 222 12.22 32.85 1.99
N TYR A 223 13.27 32.30 2.61
CA TYR A 223 14.32 31.61 1.87
C TYR A 223 14.34 30.13 2.22
N LEU A 224 14.03 29.30 1.24
CA LEU A 224 14.11 27.85 1.31
C LEU A 224 15.49 27.45 0.77
N ASN A 225 16.24 26.68 1.53
CA ASN A 225 17.59 26.28 1.18
C ASN A 225 17.63 25.64 -0.22
N ALA A 226 18.54 26.14 -1.07
CA ALA A 226 18.63 25.74 -2.47
C ALA A 226 18.84 24.23 -2.67
N SER A 227 19.54 23.56 -1.75
CA SER A 227 19.91 22.14 -1.90
C SER A 227 18.91 21.18 -1.28
N ASN A 228 18.34 21.54 -0.12
CA ASN A 228 17.53 20.61 0.68
C ASN A 228 16.14 21.15 1.04
N GLY A 229 15.78 22.37 0.63
CA GLY A 229 14.46 22.96 0.82
C GLY A 229 14.15 23.45 2.23
N ASP A 230 15.04 23.30 3.22
CA ASP A 230 14.77 23.79 4.58
C ASP A 230 14.68 25.31 4.65
N MET A 231 13.61 25.81 5.27
CA MET A 231 13.41 27.24 5.52
C MET A 231 14.50 27.78 6.44
N LYS A 232 15.12 28.90 6.06
CA LYS A 232 16.12 29.59 6.88
C LYS A 232 15.48 30.49 7.93
N THR A 233 16.14 30.55 9.07
CA THR A 233 15.95 31.52 10.16
C THR A 233 17.32 32.05 10.59
N GLY A 234 17.33 33.17 11.29
CA GLY A 234 18.56 33.87 11.67
C GLY A 234 19.30 34.46 10.48
N TRP A 235 20.61 34.68 10.65
CA TRP A 235 21.49 35.21 9.62
C TRP A 235 21.88 34.12 8.60
N PHE A 236 21.74 34.41 7.31
CA PHE A 236 22.17 33.54 6.22
C PHE A 236 22.69 34.33 5.02
N GLN A 237 23.45 33.69 4.13
CA GLN A 237 24.04 34.31 2.96
C GLN A 237 23.50 33.71 1.66
N VAL A 238 23.18 34.56 0.68
CA VAL A 238 22.78 34.16 -0.68
C VAL A 238 23.54 35.03 -1.67
N ASN A 239 24.28 34.41 -2.59
CA ASN A 239 25.07 35.11 -3.62
C ASN A 239 25.99 36.23 -3.08
N GLY A 240 26.58 36.03 -1.89
CA GLY A 240 27.48 37.00 -1.26
C GLY A 240 26.80 38.04 -0.36
N ASN A 241 25.48 38.23 -0.48
CA ASN A 241 24.71 39.15 0.36
C ASN A 241 24.20 38.44 1.62
N TRP A 242 24.25 39.14 2.75
CA TRP A 242 23.71 38.66 4.02
C TRP A 242 22.27 39.11 4.21
N TYR A 243 21.46 38.21 4.76
CA TYR A 243 20.04 38.42 5.04
C TYR A 243 19.76 37.91 6.46
N TYR A 244 18.66 38.38 7.03
CA TYR A 244 18.14 37.88 8.30
C TYR A 244 16.67 37.48 8.16
N ALA A 245 16.33 36.27 8.60
CA ALA A 245 14.96 35.82 8.75
C ALA A 245 14.63 35.68 10.24
N TYR A 246 13.45 36.15 10.65
CA TYR A 246 12.93 35.92 12.00
C TYR A 246 12.67 34.43 12.25
N ASP A 247 12.35 34.04 13.49
CA ASP A 247 12.04 32.64 13.84
C ASP A 247 10.86 32.06 13.06
N SER A 248 9.96 32.92 12.57
CA SER A 248 8.87 32.54 11.66
C SER A 248 9.32 32.27 10.22
N GLY A 249 10.59 32.53 9.89
CA GLY A 249 11.14 32.51 8.53
C GLY A 249 10.93 33.77 7.71
N ALA A 250 10.14 34.73 8.23
CA ALA A 250 9.88 35.99 7.56
C ALA A 250 11.18 36.81 7.42
N LEU A 251 11.48 37.24 6.18
CA LEU A 251 12.63 38.08 5.88
C LEU A 251 12.47 39.46 6.53
N ALA A 252 13.50 39.91 7.24
CA ALA A 252 13.59 41.27 7.74
C ALA A 252 13.99 42.23 6.60
N VAL A 253 13.16 43.24 6.35
CA VAL A 253 13.37 44.25 5.29
C VAL A 253 13.18 45.66 5.85
N ASN A 254 13.93 46.64 5.34
CA ASN A 254 13.87 48.06 5.76
C ASN A 254 13.92 48.24 7.29
N THR A 255 14.80 47.51 7.97
CA THR A 255 14.84 47.47 9.42
C THR A 255 16.25 47.20 9.93
N THR A 256 16.45 47.29 11.25
CA THR A 256 17.72 47.01 11.90
C THR A 256 17.58 45.78 12.80
N VAL A 257 18.48 44.81 12.64
CA VAL A 257 18.54 43.60 13.47
C VAL A 257 19.91 43.53 14.13
N GLY A 258 19.97 43.58 15.46
CA GLY A 258 21.24 43.49 16.20
C GLY A 258 22.26 44.58 15.84
N GLY A 259 21.80 45.76 15.41
CA GLY A 259 22.67 46.86 14.96
C GLY A 259 23.01 46.85 13.46
N TYR A 260 22.60 45.83 12.71
CA TYR A 260 22.83 45.73 11.27
C TYR A 260 21.59 46.16 10.49
N TYR A 261 21.73 47.17 9.63
CA TYR A 261 20.64 47.68 8.80
C TYR A 261 20.45 46.83 7.54
N LEU A 262 19.21 46.42 7.27
CA LEU A 262 18.78 45.64 6.11
C LEU A 262 17.94 46.54 5.20
N ASN A 263 18.29 46.60 3.91
CA ASN A 263 17.60 47.43 2.92
C ASN A 263 16.21 46.86 2.53
N TYR A 264 15.57 47.42 1.51
CA TYR A 264 14.25 47.00 1.04
C TYR A 264 14.22 45.58 0.44
N ASN A 265 15.38 45.05 0.02
CA ASN A 265 15.56 43.65 -0.42
C ASN A 265 15.91 42.72 0.76
N GLY A 266 16.05 43.26 1.97
CA GLY A 266 16.51 42.53 3.15
C GLY A 266 18.02 42.26 3.18
N GLU A 267 18.78 42.89 2.29
CA GLU A 267 20.24 42.75 2.23
C GLU A 267 20.91 43.63 3.27
N TRP A 268 21.88 43.08 4.00
CA TRP A 268 22.70 43.84 4.92
C TRP A 268 23.56 44.87 4.19
N VAL A 269 23.36 46.13 4.57
CA VAL A 269 24.18 47.26 4.12
C VAL A 269 25.28 47.52 5.14
N LYS A 270 26.52 47.49 4.66
CA LYS A 270 27.70 47.80 5.47
C LYS A 270 27.84 49.29 5.73
#